data_AF-A0A497PC05-F1
#
_entry.id   AF-A0A497PC05-F1
#
_cell.length_a   1.000
_cell.length_b   1.000
_cell.length_c   1.000
_cell.angle_alpha   90.00
_cell.angle_beta   90.00
_cell.angle_gamma   90.00
#
_symmetry.space_group_name_H-M   'P 1'
#
loop_
_entity.id
_entity.type
_entity.pdbx_description
1 polymer ?
#
loop_
_entity_poly.entity_id
_entity_poly.type
_entity_poly.pdbx_seq_one_letter_code
_entity_poly.pdbx_strand_id
1 'polypeptide(L)'
;MKDMATRSVTMVVDRELASHNEAGFACDPILVGDKSYVNMYLHHDGYPEYRGVELANWININARQDGSALAAELVHDNYYRSCYLYSNHENIDHNYTYIIWTGKKDIWISCWNQYSSECVFVLKPNDVIRRYESDYDYTDWEKYKQNTKQY
;
A
#
# COMPACT_ATOMS: atom_id res chain seq x y z
N MET A 1 0.89 -18.85 -16.76
CA MET A 1 2.20 -18.41 -16.25
C MET A 1 2.23 -18.80 -14.79
N LYS A 2 3.18 -19.65 -14.38
CA LYS A 2 3.29 -20.13 -12.99
C LYS A 2 3.60 -18.94 -12.07
N ASP A 3 2.84 -18.86 -10.98
CA ASP A 3 3.00 -18.03 -9.78
C ASP A 3 4.45 -17.55 -9.53
N MET A 4 4.78 -16.35 -10.02
CA MET A 4 5.87 -15.59 -9.42
C MET A 4 5.27 -14.82 -8.24
N ALA A 5 5.70 -15.17 -7.04
CA ALA A 5 5.44 -14.39 -5.84
C ALA A 5 5.88 -12.94 -6.07
N THR A 6 4.93 -12.04 -6.31
CA THR A 6 5.22 -10.63 -6.47
C THR A 6 5.33 -9.99 -5.11
N ARG A 7 6.49 -9.42 -4.84
CA ARG A 7 6.81 -8.78 -3.56
C ARG A 7 6.44 -7.31 -3.63
N SER A 8 5.94 -6.78 -2.52
CA SER A 8 5.69 -5.36 -2.41
C SER A 8 6.09 -4.82 -1.05
N VAL A 9 6.30 -3.51 -0.98
CA VAL A 9 6.36 -2.75 0.27
C VAL A 9 5.20 -1.78 0.29
N THR A 10 4.50 -1.70 1.42
CA THR A 10 3.49 -0.67 1.68
C THR A 10 4.05 0.34 2.68
N MET A 11 4.02 1.60 2.29
CA MET A 11 4.41 2.75 3.08
C MET A 11 3.18 3.55 3.50
N VAL A 12 3.24 4.15 4.69
CA VAL A 12 2.33 5.22 5.10
C VAL A 12 3.16 6.49 5.23
N VAL A 13 2.77 7.56 4.55
CA VAL A 13 3.56 8.79 4.42
C VAL A 13 2.64 10.00 4.56
N ASP A 14 3.09 11.05 5.25
CA ASP A 14 2.38 12.32 5.28
C ASP A 14 2.39 12.96 3.89
N ARG A 15 1.20 13.28 3.35
CA ARG A 15 1.05 13.85 2.02
C ARG A 15 1.73 15.20 1.84
N GLU A 16 2.04 15.93 2.92
CA GLU A 16 2.77 17.18 2.85
C GLU A 16 4.13 16.98 2.15
N LEU A 17 4.75 15.82 2.33
CA LEU A 17 6.07 15.51 1.77
C LEU A 17 6.06 15.49 0.24
N ALA A 18 4.92 15.14 -0.35
CA ALA A 18 4.74 15.17 -1.80
C ALA A 18 4.77 16.61 -2.37
N SER A 19 4.49 17.64 -1.57
CA SER A 19 4.51 19.03 -2.03
C SER A 19 5.92 19.60 -2.23
N HIS A 20 6.96 18.88 -1.77
CA HIS A 20 8.36 19.28 -1.88
C HIS A 20 9.05 18.76 -3.15
N ASN A 21 8.30 18.15 -4.07
CA ASN A 21 8.84 17.65 -5.34
C ASN A 21 7.84 17.85 -6.50
N GLU A 22 8.36 17.94 -7.73
CA GLU A 22 7.53 18.22 -8.92
C GLU A 22 6.59 17.08 -9.31
N ALA A 23 6.94 15.83 -8.95
CA ALA A 23 6.15 14.65 -9.26
C ALA A 23 4.93 14.48 -8.34
N GLY A 24 4.85 15.23 -7.23
CA GLY A 24 3.76 15.14 -6.28
C GLY A 24 3.62 13.71 -5.72
N PHE A 25 2.42 13.15 -5.77
CA PHE A 25 2.16 11.77 -5.33
C PHE A 25 2.74 10.69 -6.26
N ALA A 26 3.18 11.06 -7.46
CA ALA A 26 3.83 10.15 -8.40
C ALA A 26 5.34 10.05 -8.17
N CYS A 27 5.86 10.64 -7.09
CA CYS A 27 7.29 10.66 -6.80
C CYS A 27 7.88 9.26 -6.59
N ASP A 28 9.17 9.13 -6.90
CA ASP A 28 9.95 7.97 -6.50
C ASP A 28 9.90 7.82 -4.97
N PRO A 29 9.55 6.63 -4.44
CA PRO A 29 9.47 6.39 -3.00
C PRO A 29 10.74 6.76 -2.23
N ILE A 30 11.92 6.72 -2.84
CA ILE A 30 13.19 7.10 -2.20
C ILE A 30 13.18 8.54 -1.69
N LEU A 31 12.39 9.43 -2.31
CA LEU A 31 12.30 10.84 -1.93
C LEU A 31 11.54 11.08 -0.62
N VAL A 32 10.80 10.08 -0.14
CA VAL A 32 9.95 10.18 1.05
C VAL A 32 10.10 9.00 2.02
N GLY A 33 10.85 7.97 1.63
CA GLY A 33 10.99 6.71 2.37
C GLY A 33 11.62 6.85 3.75
N ASP A 34 12.51 7.82 3.95
CA ASP A 34 13.15 8.14 5.23
C ASP A 34 12.17 8.68 6.29
N LYS A 35 11.00 9.16 5.85
CA LYS A 35 9.96 9.77 6.68
C LYS A 35 8.67 8.94 6.74
N SER A 36 8.69 7.72 6.22
CA SER A 36 7.52 6.84 6.31
C SER A 36 7.27 6.40 7.75
N TYR A 37 5.99 6.29 8.12
CA TYR A 37 5.59 5.79 9.43
C TYR A 37 5.79 4.26 9.55
N VAL A 38 5.84 3.57 8.41
CA VAL A 38 6.06 2.13 8.31
C VAL A 38 6.55 1.78 6.90
N ASN A 39 7.38 0.75 6.79
CA ASN A 39 7.70 0.06 5.53
C ASN A 39 7.36 -1.43 5.72
N MET A 40 6.14 -1.82 5.35
CA MET A 40 5.63 -3.16 5.52
C MET A 40 5.85 -3.98 4.25
N TYR A 41 6.77 -4.92 4.30
CA TYR A 41 7.05 -5.85 3.21
C TYR A 41 6.06 -7.02 3.19
N LEU A 42 5.68 -7.42 1.99
CA LEU A 42 4.82 -8.54 1.66
C LEU A 42 5.51 -9.44 0.64
N HIS A 43 5.61 -10.75 0.91
CA HIS A 43 6.33 -11.68 0.03
C HIS A 43 5.55 -12.09 -1.23
N HIS A 44 4.22 -12.07 -1.17
CA HIS A 44 3.32 -12.59 -2.21
C HIS A 44 2.27 -11.55 -2.62
N ASP A 45 1.69 -11.76 -3.80
CA ASP A 45 0.51 -11.04 -4.32
C ASP A 45 0.60 -9.51 -4.35
N GLY A 46 1.81 -8.97 -4.45
CA GLY A 46 2.08 -7.53 -4.49
C GLY A 46 1.63 -6.80 -5.76
N TYR A 47 0.87 -7.42 -6.67
CA TYR A 47 0.41 -6.81 -7.91
C TYR A 47 -0.66 -5.73 -7.68
N PRO A 48 -0.74 -4.68 -8.53
CA PRO A 48 -1.80 -3.66 -8.46
C PRO A 48 -3.22 -4.22 -8.39
N GLU A 49 -3.49 -5.27 -9.17
CA GLU A 49 -4.78 -5.96 -9.27
C GLU A 49 -5.19 -6.66 -7.97
N TYR A 50 -4.22 -7.04 -7.13
CA TYR A 50 -4.47 -7.67 -5.83
C TYR A 50 -4.20 -6.68 -4.70
N ARG A 51 -2.92 -6.39 -4.43
CA ARG A 51 -2.49 -5.56 -3.30
C ARG A 51 -3.02 -4.14 -3.38
N GLY A 52 -3.09 -3.56 -4.58
CA GLY A 52 -3.67 -2.22 -4.76
C GLY A 52 -5.14 -2.17 -4.36
N VAL A 53 -5.92 -3.17 -4.80
CA VAL A 53 -7.35 -3.29 -4.48
C VAL A 53 -7.57 -3.62 -3.00
N GLU A 54 -6.78 -4.53 -2.42
CA GLU A 54 -6.82 -4.87 -1.00
C GLU A 54 -6.60 -3.63 -0.12
N LEU A 55 -5.53 -2.85 -0.40
CA LEU A 55 -5.25 -1.61 0.31
C LEU A 55 -6.37 -0.59 0.13
N ALA A 56 -6.93 -0.45 -1.07
CA ALA A 56 -8.02 0.47 -1.33
C ALA A 56 -9.29 0.11 -0.55
N ASN A 57 -9.68 -1.16 -0.55
CA ASN A 57 -10.81 -1.65 0.24
C ASN A 57 -10.59 -1.44 1.74
N TRP A 58 -9.38 -1.74 2.23
CA TRP A 58 -9.02 -1.53 3.63
C TRP A 58 -9.08 -0.05 4.03
N ILE A 59 -8.56 0.87 3.20
CA ILE A 59 -8.59 2.32 3.46
C ILE A 59 -10.02 2.86 3.50
N ASN A 60 -10.92 2.38 2.64
CA ASN A 60 -12.31 2.83 2.63
C ASN A 60 -13.03 2.64 3.99
N ILE A 61 -12.58 1.68 4.79
CA ILE A 61 -13.13 1.37 6.11
C ILE A 61 -12.31 2.01 7.23
N ASN A 62 -10.98 2.06 7.09
CA ASN A 62 -10.05 2.41 8.16
C ASN A 62 -9.32 3.75 7.93
N ALA A 63 -9.83 4.63 7.06
CA ALA A 63 -9.19 5.90 6.75
C ALA A 63 -8.98 6.76 8.01
N ARG A 64 -7.72 7.14 8.25
CA ARG A 64 -7.31 8.02 9.36
C ARG A 64 -6.33 9.06 8.87
N GLN A 65 -6.46 10.28 9.38
CA GLN A 65 -5.58 11.41 9.04
C GLN A 65 -4.23 11.33 9.78
N ASP A 66 -4.23 10.77 10.98
CA ASP A 66 -3.01 10.52 11.74
C ASP A 66 -2.25 9.34 11.12
N GLY A 67 -1.11 9.63 10.50
CA GLY A 67 -0.31 8.63 9.81
C GLY A 67 0.31 7.57 10.71
N SER A 68 0.67 7.93 11.94
CA SER A 68 1.20 6.95 12.91
C SER A 68 0.13 5.96 13.31
N ALA A 69 -1.08 6.44 13.55
CA ALA A 69 -2.18 5.58 13.93
C ALA A 69 -2.69 4.72 12.77
N LEU A 70 -2.74 5.27 11.55
CA LEU A 70 -3.05 4.50 10.34
C LEU A 70 -2.00 3.42 10.08
N ALA A 71 -0.71 3.71 10.28
CA ALA A 71 0.37 2.74 10.13
C ALA A 71 0.27 1.59 11.13
N ALA A 72 -0.04 1.88 12.40
CA ALA A 72 -0.25 0.85 13.41
C ALA A 72 -1.41 -0.08 13.05
N GLU A 73 -2.51 0.48 12.56
CA GLU A 73 -3.70 -0.26 12.15
C GLU A 73 -3.44 -1.09 10.88
N LEU A 74 -2.71 -0.54 9.91
CA LEU A 74 -2.27 -1.24 8.70
C LEU A 74 -1.50 -2.50 9.06
N VAL A 75 -0.48 -2.37 9.93
CA VAL A 75 0.35 -3.50 10.38
C VAL A 75 -0.50 -4.52 11.11
N HIS A 76 -1.38 -4.09 12.03
CA HIS A 76 -2.24 -5.00 12.78
C HIS A 76 -3.13 -5.85 11.86
N ASP A 77 -3.83 -5.21 10.92
CA ASP A 77 -4.84 -5.87 10.11
C ASP A 77 -4.26 -6.71 8.96
N ASN A 78 -3.11 -6.31 8.41
CA ASN A 78 -2.48 -6.96 7.26
C ASN A 78 -1.37 -7.94 7.67
N TYR A 79 -1.13 -8.15 8.97
CA TYR A 79 -0.07 -9.03 9.43
C TYR A 79 -0.44 -10.51 9.23
N TYR A 80 0.47 -11.24 8.59
CA TYR A 80 0.59 -12.68 8.66
C TYR A 80 2.07 -13.08 8.67
N ARG A 81 2.35 -14.39 8.81
CA ARG A 81 3.70 -14.92 9.11
C ARG A 81 4.79 -14.60 8.07
N SER A 82 4.44 -14.16 6.85
CA SER A 82 5.43 -13.78 5.82
C SER A 82 5.47 -12.28 5.54
N CYS A 83 4.97 -11.46 6.48
CA CYS A 83 5.12 -10.00 6.48
C CYS A 83 6.29 -9.59 7.37
N TYR A 84 7.07 -8.60 6.92
CA TYR A 84 8.20 -8.06 7.68
C TYR A 84 8.16 -6.54 7.69
N LEU A 85 8.68 -5.93 8.76
CA LEU A 85 8.86 -4.48 8.84
C LEU A 85 10.32 -4.14 8.62
N TYR A 86 10.57 -3.14 7.78
CA TYR A 86 11.90 -2.60 7.53
C TYR A 86 11.97 -1.14 7.96
N SER A 87 13.17 -0.72 8.40
CA SER A 87 13.45 0.68 8.72
C SER A 87 13.43 1.59 7.48
N ASN A 88 13.72 1.04 6.30
CA ASN A 88 13.64 1.72 5.01
C ASN A 88 13.17 0.68 3.96
N HIS A 89 12.28 1.07 3.05
CA HIS A 89 11.81 0.24 1.95
C HIS A 89 12.94 -0.29 1.04
N GLU A 90 14.05 0.46 0.91
CA GLU A 90 15.22 0.07 0.11
C GLU A 90 16.00 -1.12 0.68
N ASN A 91 15.77 -1.48 1.95
CA ASN A 91 16.50 -2.57 2.62
C ASN A 91 16.03 -3.97 2.19
N ILE A 92 15.12 -4.07 1.22
CA ILE A 92 14.59 -5.34 0.73
C ILE A 92 14.30 -5.26 -0.76
N ASP A 93 14.67 -6.31 -1.51
CA ASP A 93 14.31 -6.46 -2.92
C ASP A 93 12.80 -6.71 -3.08
N HIS A 94 12.13 -5.88 -3.88
CA HIS A 94 10.70 -5.97 -4.15
C HIS A 94 10.34 -5.27 -5.46
N ASN A 95 9.19 -5.64 -6.04
CA ASN A 95 8.75 -5.13 -7.33
C ASN A 95 7.96 -3.82 -7.19
N TYR A 96 6.98 -3.79 -6.30
CA TYR A 96 6.08 -2.63 -6.17
C TYR A 96 6.19 -1.96 -4.81
N THR A 97 6.31 -0.64 -4.80
CA THR A 97 6.13 0.18 -3.60
C THR A 97 4.78 0.86 -3.66
N TYR A 98 3.92 0.59 -2.68
CA TYR A 98 2.68 1.32 -2.47
C TYR A 98 2.91 2.42 -1.43
N ILE A 99 2.44 3.63 -1.71
CA ILE A 99 2.43 4.72 -0.74
C ILE A 99 0.99 5.10 -0.43
N ILE A 100 0.61 5.01 0.83
CA ILE A 100 -0.64 5.54 1.37
C ILE A 100 -0.36 6.96 1.86
N TRP A 101 -0.86 7.95 1.13
CA TRP A 101 -0.70 9.36 1.42
C TRP A 101 -1.78 9.84 2.39
N THR A 102 -1.40 10.03 3.66
CA THR A 102 -2.29 10.46 4.76
C THR A 102 -2.10 11.94 5.13
N GLY A 103 -2.64 12.42 6.25
CA GLY A 103 -2.55 13.81 6.74
C GLY A 103 -3.76 14.68 6.39
N LYS A 104 -4.66 14.21 5.51
CA LYS A 104 -5.95 14.85 5.20
C LYS A 104 -7.05 13.80 5.05
N LYS A 105 -8.32 14.26 5.01
CA LYS A 105 -9.49 13.37 4.86
C LYS A 105 -9.46 12.60 3.54
N ASP A 106 -8.96 13.20 2.47
CA ASP A 106 -8.79 12.52 1.18
C ASP A 106 -7.44 11.78 1.15
N ILE A 107 -7.51 10.45 1.33
CA ILE A 107 -6.38 9.55 1.18
C ILE A 107 -6.13 9.26 -0.30
N TRP A 108 -4.85 9.25 -0.68
CA TRP A 108 -4.40 8.85 -2.01
C TRP A 108 -3.48 7.63 -1.91
N ILE A 109 -3.47 6.83 -2.95
CA ILE A 109 -2.56 5.69 -3.10
C ILE A 109 -1.73 5.91 -4.36
N SER A 110 -0.41 5.81 -4.24
CA SER A 110 0.45 5.63 -5.41
C SER A 110 1.06 4.23 -5.41
N CYS A 111 1.33 3.74 -6.62
CA CYS A 111 2.08 2.51 -6.83
C CYS A 111 3.25 2.81 -7.75
N TRP A 112 4.45 2.49 -7.28
CA TRP A 112 5.70 2.64 -8.00
C TRP A 112 6.27 1.26 -8.32
N ASN A 113 6.66 1.03 -9.57
CA ASN A 113 7.37 -0.16 -9.99
C ASN A 113 8.88 0.09 -9.89
N GLN A 114 9.52 -0.57 -8.92
CA GLN A 114 10.96 -0.44 -8.64
C GLN A 114 11.80 -0.90 -9.84
N TYR A 115 11.36 -1.94 -10.54
CA TYR A 115 12.15 -2.58 -11.60
C TYR A 115 12.11 -1.80 -12.92
N SER A 116 11.03 -1.09 -13.22
CA SER A 116 10.95 -0.17 -14.37
C SER A 116 11.18 1.29 -14.01
N SER A 117 11.32 1.62 -12.71
CA SER A 117 11.50 2.98 -12.22
C SER A 117 10.38 3.93 -12.69
N GLU A 118 9.13 3.49 -12.55
CA GLU A 118 7.97 4.25 -13.02
C GLU A 118 6.80 4.23 -12.04
N CYS A 119 6.03 5.32 -12.03
CA CYS A 119 4.77 5.38 -11.33
C CYS A 119 3.67 4.69 -12.15
N VAL A 120 3.12 3.59 -11.61
CA VAL A 120 2.04 2.81 -12.23
C VAL A 120 0.70 3.55 -12.14
N PHE A 121 0.41 4.14 -10.98
CA PHE A 121 -0.78 4.97 -10.78
C PHE A 121 -0.64 5.91 -9.57
N VAL A 122 -1.48 6.95 -9.60
CA VAL A 122 -1.85 7.79 -8.45
C VAL A 122 -3.37 7.92 -8.46
N LEU A 123 -4.04 7.35 -7.47
CA LEU A 123 -5.50 7.24 -7.46
C LEU A 123 -6.05 7.33 -6.03
N LYS A 124 -7.31 7.72 -5.89
CA LYS A 124 -8.05 7.53 -4.64
C LYS A 124 -8.49 6.07 -4.51
N PRO A 125 -8.77 5.56 -3.29
CA PRO A 125 -9.17 4.18 -3.07
C PRO A 125 -10.26 3.66 -4.02
N ASN A 126 -11.39 4.37 -4.13
CA ASN A 126 -12.47 3.98 -5.06
C ASN A 126 -12.07 3.96 -6.53
N ASP A 127 -11.10 4.80 -6.93
CA ASP A 127 -10.61 4.82 -8.30
C ASP A 127 -9.62 3.67 -8.56
N VAL A 128 -8.87 3.21 -7.54
CA VAL A 128 -8.05 2.00 -7.62
C VAL A 128 -8.95 0.78 -7.81
N ILE A 129 -9.98 0.64 -6.99
CA ILE A 129 -10.97 -0.45 -7.10
C ILE A 129 -11.57 -0.45 -8.50
N ARG A 130 -12.10 0.69 -8.97
CA ARG A 130 -12.70 0.80 -10.31
C ARG A 130 -11.71 0.51 -11.45
N ARG A 131 -10.43 0.87 -11.30
CA ARG A 131 -9.41 0.63 -12.33
C ARG A 131 -9.05 -0.84 -12.46
N TYR A 132 -8.99 -1.54 -11.34
CA TYR A 132 -8.61 -2.94 -11.26
C TYR A 132 -9.80 -3.87 -11.01
N GLU A 133 -11.02 -3.35 -11.21
CA GLU A 133 -12.26 -4.13 -11.19
C GLU A 133 -12.08 -5.29 -12.17
N SER A 134 -12.06 -6.48 -11.61
CA SER A 134 -12.10 -7.73 -12.34
C SER A 134 -13.23 -8.56 -11.75
N ASP A 135 -13.79 -9.49 -12.53
CA ASP A 135 -14.90 -10.35 -12.12
C ASP A 135 -14.53 -11.34 -10.98
N TYR A 136 -13.40 -11.16 -10.29
CA TYR A 136 -12.90 -12.06 -9.28
C TYR A 136 -13.23 -11.60 -7.85
N ASP A 137 -14.07 -12.40 -7.19
CA ASP A 137 -14.58 -12.17 -5.83
C ASP A 137 -13.52 -12.04 -4.72
N TYR A 138 -12.24 -12.43 -4.93
CA TYR A 138 -11.25 -12.58 -3.85
C TYR A 138 -10.77 -11.25 -3.22
N THR A 139 -11.15 -10.10 -3.78
CA THR A 139 -10.78 -8.78 -3.27
C THR A 139 -11.78 -8.19 -2.26
N ASP A 140 -12.91 -8.85 -2.01
CA ASP A 140 -13.92 -8.40 -1.05
C ASP A 140 -13.44 -8.61 0.40
N TRP A 141 -12.96 -7.52 1.02
CA TRP A 141 -12.40 -7.54 2.37
C TRP A 141 -13.42 -7.93 3.46
N GLU A 142 -14.71 -7.62 3.28
CA GLU A 142 -15.76 -8.04 4.22
C GLU A 142 -16.00 -9.55 4.14
N LYS A 143 -15.78 -10.15 2.97
CA LYS A 143 -16.01 -11.58 2.71
C LYS A 143 -14.84 -12.49 3.11
N TYR A 144 -13.60 -12.01 3.08
CA TYR A 144 -12.39 -12.84 3.27
C TYR A 144 -11.56 -12.55 4.53
N LYS A 145 -12.09 -11.84 5.53
CA LYS A 145 -11.39 -11.60 6.81
C LYS A 145 -11.07 -12.93 7.53
N GLN A 146 -9.85 -13.47 7.35
CA GLN A 146 -9.40 -14.75 7.94
C GLN A 146 -8.93 -14.66 9.40
N ASN A 147 -9.03 -13.49 10.05
CA ASN A 147 -8.68 -13.32 11.46
C ASN A 147 -9.92 -13.10 12.33
N THR A 148 -10.81 -14.09 12.40
CA THR A 148 -11.78 -14.24 13.49
C THR A 148 -11.14 -14.97 14.67
N LYS A 149 -10.16 -14.34 15.33
CA LYS A 149 -9.83 -14.76 16.69
C LYS A 149 -10.90 -14.21 17.63
N GLN A 150 -11.86 -15.06 17.96
CA GLN A 150 -12.62 -14.95 19.20
C GLN A 150 -11.61 -14.93 20.35
N TYR A 151 -11.57 -13.82 21.10
CA TYR A 151 -11.12 -13.82 22.48
C TYR A 151 -12.37 -13.81 23.37
#